data_AF-A0A1R1M1K9-F1
#
_entry.id   AF-A0A1R1M1K9-F1
#
_cell.length_a   1.000
_cell.length_b   1.000
_cell.length_c   1.000
_cell.angle_alpha   90.00
_cell.angle_beta   90.00
_cell.angle_gamma   90.00
#
_symmetry.space_group_name_H-M   'P 1'
#
loop_
_entity.id
_entity.type
_entity.pdbx_description
1 polymer ?
#
loop_
_entity_poly.entity_id
_entity_poly.type
_entity_poly.pdbx_seq_one_letter_code
_entity_poly.pdbx_strand_id
1 'polypeptide(L)'
;MNSEQYIEPVRSDNGRQESRWVLLAVLLILFVGGYGVTTNQSVPAKPPGYLLLDVKDKAVLTALRNAGDEIQFLAQEGSPLPEVASLAAEGIPPFSDHLSATSRHRWRKLDGACYIGTPLNASNGSSVQFLLVLNTRVLVYWRSVERSHKHSHQSKRTTSACTPDEYWQVLHNA
;
A
#
# COMPACT_ATOMS: atom_id res chain seq x y z
N MET A 1 39.38 38.58 78.75
CA MET A 1 38.65 37.42 78.19
C MET A 1 38.51 37.67 76.70
N ASN A 2 39.43 37.13 75.90
CA ASN A 2 39.36 37.23 74.44
C ASN A 2 38.76 35.93 73.94
N SER A 3 37.52 35.99 73.46
CA SER A 3 36.87 34.89 72.76
C SER A 3 37.52 34.76 71.37
N GLU A 4 38.34 33.74 71.18
CA GLU A 4 38.84 33.39 69.85
C GLU A 4 37.66 33.03 68.96
N GLN A 5 37.42 33.83 67.92
CA GLN A 5 36.37 33.56 66.94
C GLN A 5 36.78 32.35 66.12
N TYR A 6 36.14 31.22 66.40
CA TYR A 6 36.20 30.03 65.56
C TYR A 6 35.46 30.30 64.25
N ILE A 7 36.19 30.34 63.13
CA ILE A 7 35.65 30.50 61.79
C ILE A 7 35.57 29.10 61.16
N GLU A 8 34.36 28.57 61.01
CA GLU A 8 34.13 27.32 60.30
C GLU A 8 33.92 27.59 58.81
N PRO A 9 34.76 27.04 57.92
CA PRO A 9 34.56 27.20 56.49
C PRO A 9 33.35 26.38 56.01
N VAL A 10 32.23 27.05 55.76
CA VAL A 10 31.06 26.44 55.11
C VAL A 10 31.38 26.20 53.64
N ARG A 11 31.45 24.93 53.24
CA ARG A 11 31.61 24.55 51.84
C ARG A 11 30.33 24.93 51.09
N SER A 12 30.44 25.84 50.12
CA SER A 12 29.31 26.20 49.28
C SER A 12 28.84 24.99 48.50
N ASP A 13 27.56 24.67 48.65
CA ASP A 13 26.87 23.68 47.84
C ASP A 13 26.68 24.26 46.43
N ASN A 14 27.74 24.17 45.63
CA ASN A 14 27.62 24.45 44.21
C ASN A 14 27.03 23.22 43.53
N GLY A 15 25.79 23.34 43.01
CA GLY A 15 25.07 22.32 42.23
C GLY A 15 25.77 21.85 40.94
N ARG A 16 27.06 22.14 40.79
CA ARG A 16 27.96 21.63 39.75
C ARG A 16 28.13 20.13 39.83
N GLN A 17 28.11 19.54 41.03
CA GLN A 17 28.13 18.07 41.16
C GLN A 17 26.80 17.46 40.71
N GLU A 18 25.67 18.03 41.16
CA GLU A 18 24.33 17.58 40.76
C GLU A 18 24.12 17.66 39.25
N SER A 19 24.52 18.78 38.63
CA SER A 19 24.42 18.98 37.17
C SER A 19 25.26 17.96 36.39
N ARG A 20 26.42 17.55 36.92
CA ARG A 20 27.25 16.50 36.30
C ARG A 20 26.59 15.13 36.37
N TRP A 21 25.97 14.79 37.50
CA TRP A 21 25.25 13.53 37.65
C TRP A 21 24.04 13.44 36.73
N VAL A 22 23.27 14.53 36.61
CA VAL A 22 22.15 14.62 35.67
C VAL A 22 22.62 14.43 34.24
N LEU A 23 23.69 15.12 33.84
CA LEU A 23 24.24 15.01 32.48
C LEU A 23 24.72 13.58 32.20
N LEU A 24 25.41 12.94 33.15
CA LEU A 24 25.83 11.53 33.03
C LEU A 24 24.63 10.58 32.90
N ALA A 25 23.57 10.79 33.68
CA ALA A 25 22.35 9.99 33.58
C ALA A 25 21.67 10.15 32.21
N VAL A 26 21.58 11.38 31.70
CA VAL A 26 21.04 11.65 30.35
C VAL A 26 21.88 10.95 29.27
N LEU A 27 23.22 11.05 29.34
CA LEU A 27 24.10 10.36 28.40
C LEU A 27 23.92 8.84 28.47
N LEU A 28 23.83 8.27 29.67
CA LEU A 28 23.63 6.84 29.86
C LEU A 28 22.32 6.37 29.19
N ILE A 29 21.22 7.09 29.41
CA ILE A 29 19.92 6.77 28.81
C ILE A 29 20.01 6.84 27.28
N LEU A 30 20.67 7.87 26.72
CA LEU A 30 20.85 8.02 25.28
C LEU A 30 21.72 6.90 24.68
N PHE A 31 22.79 6.50 25.37
CA PHE A 31 23.64 5.39 24.92
C PHE A 31 22.89 4.06 24.93
N VAL A 32 22.16 3.75 26.01
CA VAL A 32 21.38 2.51 26.12
C VAL A 32 20.25 2.50 25.09
N GLY A 33 19.54 3.61 24.92
CA GLY A 33 18.47 3.76 23.93
C GLY A 33 19.00 3.64 22.50
N GLY A 34 20.09 4.34 22.18
CA GLY A 34 20.74 4.27 20.87
C GLY A 34 21.25 2.86 20.55
N TYR A 35 21.91 2.21 21.51
CA TYR A 35 22.35 0.82 21.37
C TYR A 35 21.18 -0.12 21.12
N GLY A 36 20.11 -0.02 21.92
CA GLY A 36 18.88 -0.80 21.74
C GLY A 36 18.29 -0.65 20.34
N VAL A 37 18.22 0.57 19.82
CA VAL A 37 17.75 0.85 18.44
C VAL A 37 18.66 0.20 17.40
N THR A 38 19.99 0.25 17.54
CA THR A 38 20.89 -0.40 16.57
C THR A 38 20.78 -1.91 16.57
N THR A 39 20.55 -2.52 17.73
CA THR A 39 20.39 -3.98 17.85
C THR A 39 19.02 -4.49 17.43
N ASN A 40 18.00 -3.63 17.48
CA ASN A 40 16.61 -3.95 17.14
C ASN A 40 16.21 -3.38 15.77
N GLN A 41 17.15 -3.31 14.83
CA GLN A 41 16.79 -3.03 13.44
C GLN A 41 16.19 -4.31 12.84
N SER A 42 14.86 -4.40 12.86
CA SER A 42 14.16 -5.40 12.05
C SER A 42 14.52 -5.18 10.58
N VAL A 43 14.77 -6.27 9.84
CA VAL A 43 14.93 -6.23 8.38
C VAL A 43 13.78 -5.39 7.82
N PRO A 44 14.05 -4.30 7.06
CA PRO A 44 12.97 -3.48 6.53
C PRO A 44 12.05 -4.38 5.72
N ALA A 45 10.78 -4.43 6.13
CA ALA A 45 9.78 -5.20 5.42
C ALA A 45 9.83 -4.79 3.94
N LYS A 46 9.97 -5.76 3.04
CA LYS A 46 9.92 -5.50 1.60
C LYS A 46 8.65 -4.67 1.36
N PRO A 47 8.77 -3.42 0.88
CA PRO A 47 7.60 -2.57 0.73
C PRO A 47 6.60 -3.31 -0.16
N PRO A 48 5.32 -3.42 0.25
CA PRO A 48 4.35 -4.15 -0.54
C PRO A 48 4.28 -3.52 -1.94
N GLY A 49 4.24 -4.35 -2.98
CA GLY A 49 4.45 -3.90 -4.36
C GLY A 49 3.50 -2.80 -4.82
N TYR A 50 2.31 -2.68 -4.23
CA TYR A 50 1.36 -1.62 -4.56
C TYR A 50 1.88 -0.23 -4.17
N LEU A 51 2.82 -0.11 -3.23
CA LEU A 51 3.46 1.17 -2.90
C LEU A 51 4.36 1.66 -4.03
N LEU A 52 4.83 0.76 -4.90
CA LEU A 52 5.64 1.09 -6.06
C LEU A 52 4.79 1.49 -7.29
N LEU A 53 3.46 1.33 -7.23
CA LEU A 53 2.57 1.83 -8.30
C LEU A 53 2.58 3.35 -8.37
N ASP A 54 2.44 3.86 -9.59
CA ASP A 54 2.18 5.28 -9.82
C ASP A 54 0.86 5.70 -9.16
N VAL A 55 0.75 6.99 -8.82
CA VAL A 55 -0.44 7.58 -8.19
C VAL A 55 -1.71 7.27 -8.97
N LYS A 56 -1.61 7.25 -10.30
CA LYS A 56 -2.72 6.93 -11.20
C LYS A 56 -3.17 5.48 -11.09
N ASP A 57 -2.22 4.54 -11.04
CA ASP A 57 -2.54 3.12 -10.90
C ASP A 57 -3.08 2.80 -9.50
N LYS A 58 -2.58 3.50 -8.47
CA LYS A 58 -3.17 3.46 -7.12
C LYS A 58 -4.62 3.96 -7.11
N ALA A 59 -4.93 5.03 -7.83
CA ALA A 59 -6.31 5.53 -7.94
C ALA A 59 -7.24 4.51 -8.62
N VAL A 60 -6.77 3.83 -9.68
CA VAL A 60 -7.52 2.73 -10.32
C VAL A 60 -7.73 1.58 -9.35
N LEU A 61 -6.69 1.20 -8.60
CA LEU A 61 -6.77 0.11 -7.62
C LEU A 61 -7.81 0.41 -6.51
N THR A 62 -7.81 1.63 -5.98
CA THR A 62 -8.81 2.10 -5.02
C THR A 62 -10.22 2.12 -5.63
N ALA A 63 -10.36 2.63 -6.87
CA ALA A 63 -11.64 2.66 -7.56
C ALA A 63 -12.21 1.25 -7.76
N LEU A 64 -11.40 0.28 -8.17
CA LEU A 64 -11.82 -1.12 -8.32
C LEU A 64 -12.27 -1.74 -7.01
N ARG A 65 -11.61 -1.38 -5.91
CA ARG A 65 -12.00 -1.87 -4.59
C ARG A 65 -13.41 -1.40 -4.24
N ASN A 66 -13.67 -0.11 -4.37
CA ASN A 66 -14.97 0.49 -4.09
C ASN A 66 -16.05 -0.08 -5.04
N ALA A 67 -15.72 -0.17 -6.33
CA ALA A 67 -16.63 -0.69 -7.34
C ALA A 67 -16.99 -2.15 -7.11
N GLY A 68 -16.08 -2.97 -6.57
CA GLY A 68 -16.38 -4.38 -6.33
C GLY A 68 -17.51 -4.59 -5.33
N ASP A 69 -17.56 -3.78 -4.27
CA ASP A 69 -18.65 -3.84 -3.29
C ASP A 69 -19.97 -3.38 -3.91
N GLU A 70 -19.94 -2.34 -4.75
CA GLU A 70 -21.11 -1.82 -5.48
C GLU A 70 -21.62 -2.79 -6.56
N ILE A 71 -20.73 -3.44 -7.30
CA ILE A 71 -21.07 -4.46 -8.30
C ILE A 71 -21.70 -5.67 -7.64
N GLN A 72 -21.21 -6.10 -6.47
CA GLN A 72 -21.85 -7.18 -5.71
C GLN A 72 -23.25 -6.78 -5.24
N PHE A 73 -23.45 -5.51 -4.86
CA PHE A 73 -24.77 -5.01 -4.52
C PHE A 73 -25.73 -5.00 -5.73
N LEU A 74 -25.25 -4.57 -6.91
CA LEU A 74 -26.02 -4.57 -8.15
C LEU A 74 -26.34 -6.00 -8.63
N ALA A 75 -25.40 -6.93 -8.45
CA ALA A 75 -25.62 -8.35 -8.68
C ALA A 75 -26.37 -8.94 -7.49
N GLN A 76 -27.69 -8.71 -7.44
CA GLN A 76 -28.63 -9.34 -6.49
C GLN A 76 -28.30 -10.84 -6.33
N GLU A 77 -28.45 -11.40 -5.12
CA GLU A 77 -28.06 -12.79 -4.82
C GLU A 77 -28.48 -13.78 -5.92
N GLY A 78 -27.49 -14.40 -6.57
CA GLY A 78 -27.69 -15.40 -7.64
C GLY A 78 -27.82 -14.85 -9.05
N SER A 79 -27.81 -13.52 -9.25
CA SER A 79 -27.83 -12.90 -10.58
C SER A 79 -26.43 -12.90 -11.22
N PRO A 80 -26.35 -13.00 -12.57
CA PRO A 80 -25.08 -12.87 -13.26
C PRO A 80 -24.52 -11.45 -13.08
N LEU A 81 -23.19 -11.35 -13.02
CA LEU A 81 -22.53 -10.04 -12.96
C LEU A 81 -22.93 -9.16 -14.17
N PRO A 82 -23.11 -7.84 -13.96
CA PRO A 82 -23.47 -6.91 -15.03
C PRO A 82 -22.37 -6.81 -16.11
N GLU A 83 -22.74 -6.46 -17.33
CA GLU A 83 -21.76 -6.22 -18.40
C GLU A 83 -21.00 -4.91 -18.16
N VAL A 84 -19.78 -4.81 -18.71
CA VAL A 84 -18.95 -3.59 -18.58
C VAL A 84 -19.67 -2.35 -19.10
N ALA A 85 -20.46 -2.49 -20.17
CA ALA A 85 -21.26 -1.39 -20.72
C ALA A 85 -22.34 -0.91 -19.73
N SER A 86 -22.97 -1.83 -18.99
CA SER A 86 -23.93 -1.49 -17.95
C SER A 86 -23.26 -0.75 -16.79
N LEU A 87 -22.10 -1.24 -16.33
CA LEU A 87 -21.31 -0.56 -15.29
C LEU A 87 -20.88 0.85 -15.70
N ALA A 88 -20.50 1.02 -16.97
CA ALA A 88 -20.17 2.34 -17.51
C ALA A 88 -21.40 3.27 -17.55
N ALA A 89 -22.57 2.76 -17.91
CA ALA A 89 -23.82 3.51 -17.95
C ALA A 89 -24.30 3.95 -16.55
N GLU A 90 -24.11 3.09 -15.54
CA GLU A 90 -24.36 3.39 -14.12
C GLU A 90 -23.30 4.31 -13.50
N GLY A 91 -22.27 4.70 -14.27
CA GLY A 91 -21.25 5.62 -13.80
C GLY A 91 -20.20 4.98 -12.88
N ILE A 92 -20.17 3.65 -12.74
CA ILE A 92 -19.29 2.92 -11.82
C ILE A 92 -17.81 3.07 -12.25
N PRO A 93 -16.95 3.73 -11.47
CA PRO A 93 -15.51 3.80 -11.77
C PRO A 93 -14.84 2.43 -11.56
N PRO A 94 -13.71 2.11 -12.21
CA PRO A 94 -13.08 2.80 -13.34
C PRO A 94 -13.68 2.37 -14.70
N PHE A 95 -14.91 1.81 -14.72
CA PHE A 95 -15.57 1.34 -15.94
C PHE A 95 -16.19 2.49 -16.74
N SER A 96 -16.59 3.57 -16.05
CA SER A 96 -17.12 4.79 -16.65
C SER A 96 -16.03 5.84 -16.91
N ASP A 97 -16.15 6.54 -18.04
CA ASP A 97 -15.30 7.70 -18.40
C ASP A 97 -15.78 9.02 -17.78
N HIS A 98 -17.02 9.06 -17.28
CA HIS A 98 -17.67 10.29 -16.84
C HIS A 98 -17.05 10.91 -15.57
N LEU A 99 -16.40 10.10 -14.71
CA LEU A 99 -15.81 10.54 -13.44
C LEU A 99 -14.27 10.48 -13.43
N SER A 100 -13.65 9.83 -14.41
CA SER A 100 -12.19 9.75 -14.54
C SER A 100 -11.82 10.14 -15.96
N ALA A 101 -11.15 11.29 -16.11
CA ALA A 101 -10.87 11.97 -17.38
C ALA A 101 -9.94 11.23 -18.38
N THR A 102 -9.82 9.90 -18.30
CA THR A 102 -9.29 9.03 -19.35
C THR A 102 -9.43 7.58 -18.88
N SER A 103 -10.28 6.77 -19.53
CA SER A 103 -10.15 5.31 -19.46
C SER A 103 -8.74 4.94 -19.92
N ARG A 104 -7.92 4.47 -18.97
CA ARG A 104 -6.55 3.99 -19.25
C ARG A 104 -6.51 2.50 -19.53
N HIS A 105 -7.61 1.82 -19.25
CA HIS A 105 -7.73 0.37 -19.30
C HIS A 105 -8.95 -0.01 -20.11
N ARG A 106 -8.76 -0.92 -21.06
CA ARG A 106 -9.86 -1.62 -21.71
C ARG A 106 -10.36 -2.69 -20.75
N TRP A 107 -11.57 -2.47 -20.24
CA TRP A 107 -12.26 -3.39 -19.36
C TRP A 107 -13.02 -4.45 -20.16
N ARG A 108 -12.97 -5.69 -19.67
CA ARG A 108 -13.77 -6.80 -20.21
C ARG A 108 -14.18 -7.72 -19.08
N LYS A 109 -15.43 -8.17 -19.11
CA LYS A 109 -15.92 -9.27 -18.26
C LYS A 109 -15.40 -10.59 -18.81
N LEU A 110 -14.91 -11.47 -17.94
CA LEU A 110 -14.43 -12.80 -18.33
C LEU A 110 -15.45 -13.87 -17.97
N ASP A 111 -15.26 -15.08 -18.49
CA ASP A 111 -16.06 -16.24 -18.09
C ASP A 111 -15.83 -16.53 -16.61
N GLY A 112 -16.85 -16.26 -15.80
CA GLY A 112 -16.84 -16.33 -14.34
C GLY A 112 -17.20 -15.00 -13.67
N ALA A 113 -17.04 -14.95 -12.35
CA ALA A 113 -17.36 -13.76 -11.56
C ALA A 113 -16.18 -12.77 -11.53
N CYS A 114 -15.69 -12.28 -12.67
CA CYS A 114 -14.55 -11.36 -12.71
C CYS A 114 -14.48 -10.42 -13.93
N TYR A 115 -13.70 -9.35 -13.77
CA TYR A 115 -13.37 -8.36 -14.81
C TYR A 115 -11.86 -8.19 -14.94
N ILE A 116 -11.38 -8.00 -16.17
CA ILE A 116 -9.98 -7.71 -16.46
C ILE A 116 -9.84 -6.33 -17.11
N GLY A 117 -8.86 -5.56 -16.64
CA GLY A 117 -8.49 -4.26 -17.18
C GLY A 117 -7.12 -4.34 -17.84
N THR A 118 -7.08 -4.32 -19.17
CA THR A 118 -5.82 -4.27 -19.93
C THR A 118 -5.44 -2.83 -20.24
N PRO A 119 -4.20 -2.40 -19.98
CA PRO A 119 -3.81 -1.02 -20.28
C PRO A 119 -3.91 -0.73 -21.78
N LEU A 120 -4.49 0.41 -22.15
CA LEU A 120 -4.66 0.82 -23.55
C LEU A 120 -3.35 1.23 -24.21
N ASN A 121 -2.45 1.87 -23.46
CA ASN A 121 -1.17 2.38 -23.94
C ASN A 121 -0.05 2.07 -22.95
N ALA A 122 0.64 0.94 -23.15
CA ALA A 122 1.82 0.55 -22.36
C ALA A 122 3.08 1.40 -22.66
N SER A 123 3.01 2.31 -23.65
CA SER A 123 4.11 3.22 -24.01
C SER A 123 4.15 4.49 -23.17
N ASN A 124 3.00 5.09 -22.85
CA ASN A 124 2.91 6.47 -22.34
C ASN A 124 2.03 6.65 -21.09
N GLY A 125 1.49 5.59 -20.48
CA GLY A 125 0.43 5.73 -19.48
C GLY A 125 0.51 4.78 -18.29
N SER A 126 0.10 3.52 -18.49
CA SER A 126 0.09 2.49 -17.45
C SER A 126 0.57 1.20 -18.08
N SER A 127 1.55 0.54 -17.46
CA SER A 127 1.94 -0.83 -17.80
C SER A 127 1.25 -1.85 -16.91
N VAL A 128 0.25 -1.45 -16.12
CA VAL A 128 -0.37 -2.33 -15.12
C VAL A 128 -1.65 -2.94 -15.67
N GLN A 129 -1.77 -4.26 -15.54
CA GLN A 129 -3.01 -4.99 -15.76
C GLN A 129 -3.70 -5.24 -14.43
N PHE A 130 -5.03 -5.13 -14.41
CA PHE A 130 -5.85 -5.35 -13.24
C PHE A 130 -6.82 -6.50 -13.45
N LEU A 131 -7.13 -7.23 -12.38
CA LEU A 131 -8.13 -8.29 -12.35
C LEU A 131 -8.97 -8.14 -11.08
N LEU A 132 -10.27 -7.93 -11.25
CA LEU A 132 -11.26 -7.84 -10.20
C LEU A 132 -12.04 -9.15 -10.13
N VAL A 133 -11.96 -9.87 -9.02
CA VAL A 133 -12.67 -11.14 -8.80
C VAL A 133 -13.73 -10.94 -7.71
N LEU A 134 -14.95 -11.42 -7.96
CA LEU A 134 -16.15 -11.12 -7.17
C LEU A 134 -16.90 -12.37 -6.69
N ASN A 135 -16.24 -13.53 -6.64
CA ASN A 135 -16.90 -14.81 -6.36
C ASN A 135 -17.47 -14.91 -4.92
N THR A 136 -16.61 -15.06 -3.91
CA THR A 136 -17.03 -15.11 -2.49
C THR A 136 -16.65 -13.84 -1.73
N ARG A 137 -15.66 -13.11 -2.23
CA ARG A 137 -15.17 -11.83 -1.71
C ARG A 137 -14.71 -10.98 -2.88
N VAL A 138 -14.75 -9.68 -2.70
CA VAL A 138 -14.10 -8.73 -3.62
C VAL A 138 -12.60 -8.86 -3.45
N LEU A 139 -11.89 -9.28 -4.50
CA LEU A 139 -10.43 -9.35 -4.55
C LEU A 139 -9.92 -8.58 -5.77
N VAL A 140 -8.95 -7.70 -5.54
CA VAL A 140 -8.33 -6.93 -6.62
C VAL A 140 -6.89 -7.39 -6.76
N TYR A 141 -6.56 -7.88 -7.94
CA TYR A 141 -5.22 -8.27 -8.33
C TYR A 141 -4.67 -7.28 -9.35
N TRP A 142 -3.35 -7.12 -9.34
CA TRP A 142 -2.64 -6.31 -10.32
C TRP A 142 -1.31 -6.97 -10.69
N ARG A 143 -0.80 -6.66 -11.87
CA ARG A 143 0.54 -7.07 -12.31
C ARG A 143 1.12 -6.08 -13.31
N SER A 144 2.44 -5.97 -13.34
CA SER A 144 3.12 -5.24 -14.42
C SER A 144 3.12 -6.09 -15.69
N VAL A 145 2.69 -5.49 -16.80
CA VAL A 145 2.86 -5.99 -18.16
C VAL A 145 4.25 -5.58 -18.61
N GLU A 146 5.27 -6.31 -18.18
CA GLU A 146 6.63 -6.16 -18.69
C GLU A 146 6.61 -6.38 -20.21
N ARG A 147 7.26 -5.52 -21.00
CA ARG A 147 7.42 -5.72 -22.45
C ARG A 147 8.41 -6.88 -22.69
N SER A 148 8.02 -8.09 -22.38
CA SER A 148 8.86 -9.26 -22.60
C SER A 148 8.84 -9.65 -24.08
N HIS A 149 9.89 -9.28 -24.80
CA HIS A 149 10.16 -9.66 -26.18
C HIS A 149 10.37 -11.18 -26.39
N LYS A 150 10.17 -12.06 -25.38
CA LYS A 150 10.45 -13.50 -25.51
C LYS A 150 9.46 -14.51 -24.88
N HIS A 151 8.36 -14.08 -24.24
CA HIS A 151 7.40 -15.02 -23.62
C HIS A 151 5.95 -14.85 -24.13
N SER A 152 5.75 -15.05 -25.44
CA SER A 152 4.46 -14.86 -26.12
C SER A 152 3.41 -15.96 -25.83
N HIS A 153 3.76 -17.11 -25.26
CA HIS A 153 2.84 -18.25 -25.21
C HIS A 153 2.06 -18.40 -23.90
N GLN A 154 2.48 -17.77 -22.80
CA GLN A 154 1.86 -17.98 -21.48
C GLN A 154 0.82 -16.91 -21.12
N SER A 155 1.01 -15.66 -21.60
CA SER A 155 0.10 -14.54 -21.34
C SER A 155 -1.32 -14.75 -21.91
N LYS A 156 -1.46 -15.52 -23.01
CA LYS A 156 -2.75 -15.70 -23.70
C LYS A 156 -3.75 -16.58 -22.95
N ARG A 157 -3.29 -17.44 -22.03
CA ARG A 157 -4.13 -18.42 -21.29
C ARG A 157 -4.71 -17.86 -20.00
N THR A 158 -4.02 -16.92 -19.35
CA THR A 158 -4.49 -16.29 -18.09
C THR A 158 -5.36 -15.06 -18.30
N THR A 159 -5.43 -14.51 -19.52
CA THR A 159 -6.36 -13.41 -19.84
C THR A 159 -7.79 -13.85 -20.14
N SER A 160 -8.07 -15.16 -20.13
CA SER A 160 -9.40 -15.72 -20.43
C SER A 160 -10.09 -16.36 -19.23
N ALA A 161 -9.43 -16.48 -18.08
CA ALA A 161 -9.96 -17.15 -16.89
C ALA A 161 -9.87 -16.23 -15.66
N CYS A 162 -10.82 -16.38 -14.72
CA CYS A 162 -10.82 -15.65 -13.45
C CYS A 162 -9.78 -16.14 -12.42
N THR A 163 -8.83 -16.96 -12.84
CA THR A 163 -7.80 -17.54 -11.97
C THR A 163 -6.49 -16.78 -12.12
N PRO A 164 -6.02 -16.07 -11.08
CA PRO A 164 -4.70 -15.44 -11.09
C PRO A 164 -3.59 -16.51 -11.15
N ASP A 165 -2.56 -16.24 -11.95
CA ASP A 165 -1.27 -16.94 -11.93
C ASP A 165 -0.31 -16.38 -10.87
N GLU A 166 0.89 -16.98 -10.77
CA GLU A 166 1.95 -16.61 -9.81
C GLU A 166 2.48 -15.17 -9.96
N TYR A 167 2.19 -14.49 -11.08
CA TYR A 167 2.67 -13.13 -11.35
C TYR A 167 1.67 -12.05 -10.92
N TRP A 168 0.48 -12.44 -10.45
CA TRP A 168 -0.49 -11.51 -9.89
C TRP A 168 -0.18 -11.19 -8.44
N GLN A 169 -0.17 -9.90 -8.13
CA GLN A 169 -0.11 -9.41 -6.76
C GLN A 169 -1.52 -9.03 -6.33
N VAL A 170 -1.94 -9.50 -5.16
CA VAL A 170 -3.24 -9.20 -4.59
C VAL A 170 -3.12 -7.98 -3.68
N LEU A 171 -4.07 -7.06 -3.79
CA LEU A 171 -4.25 -6.02 -2.79
C LEU A 171 -4.92 -6.66 -1.57
N HIS A 172 -4.11 -7.03 -0.58
CA HIS A 172 -4.60 -7.31 0.77
C HIS A 172 -4.90 -5.98 1.46
N ASN A 173 -6.01 -5.93 2.21
CA ASN A 173 -6.40 -4.77 3.00
C ASN A 173 -5.18 -4.21 3.78
N ALA A 174 -4.96 -2.90 3.67
CA ALA A 174 -4.14 -2.16 4.61
C ALA A 174 -4.89 -2.01 5.94
#